data_AF-A0A7V9L8V8-F1
#
_entry.id   AF-A0A7V9L8V8-F1
#
_cell.length_a   1.000
_cell.length_b   1.000
_cell.length_c   1.000
_cell.angle_alpha   90.00
_cell.angle_beta   90.00
_cell.angle_gamma   90.00
#
_symmetry.space_group_name_H-M   'P 1'
#
loop_
_entity.id
_entity.type
_entity.pdbx_description
1 polymer ?
#
loop_
_entity_poly.entity_id
_entity_poly.type
_entity_poly.pdbx_seq_one_letter_code
_entity_poly.pdbx_strand_id
1 'polypeptide(L)'
;MLRSLFISSLVIGCAGKPELDPSALDAIDVNEAGKDDSFRRPTVKGPIGMNDAVTGRVTRTRSFHAYDFTAGAQSELVRLDVRSAVGEDLFLLAYRRSGNFWVLADYNDDCGDGSLNACLALPTTAGSYRLVVTTYDALVGAPIAADYELAVSCKDGGCLAQACGGLAGLACADGQFCNYAPEEICGAADGMGTCTPTPEFCTEQFDPVCGCDDQTYGNACEANAAGVSVISQGACEVACGARAGDTCSADQYCKFELNAICGHADGQGACAPRPEICTQQFEPVCGCDSQTYSNECMAGAAGVGVLHLGACVPEPE
;
A
#
# COMPACT_ATOMS: atom_id res chain seq x y z
N MET A 1 -7.66 71.99 -6.14
CA MET A 1 -7.92 71.12 -7.32
C MET A 1 -7.04 69.89 -7.18
N LEU A 2 -7.66 68.72 -7.01
CA LEU A 2 -7.02 67.40 -6.97
C LEU A 2 -6.19 67.14 -8.23
N ARG A 3 -5.00 66.55 -8.09
CA ARG A 3 -4.45 65.62 -9.10
C ARG A 3 -3.40 64.69 -8.48
N SER A 4 -3.85 63.45 -8.27
CA SER A 4 -3.21 62.14 -8.17
C SER A 4 -1.70 62.06 -7.92
N LEU A 5 -1.35 61.48 -6.76
CA LEU A 5 -0.12 60.69 -6.62
C LEU A 5 -0.30 59.37 -7.39
N PHE A 6 0.53 59.14 -8.40
CA PHE A 6 0.74 57.81 -8.96
C PHE A 6 1.72 57.07 -8.04
N ILE A 7 1.22 56.07 -7.33
CA ILE A 7 2.05 55.03 -6.71
C ILE A 7 2.49 54.13 -7.87
N SER A 8 3.73 54.28 -8.31
CA SER A 8 4.36 53.32 -9.22
C SER A 8 4.74 52.11 -8.39
N SER A 9 3.92 51.06 -8.45
CA SER A 9 4.23 49.74 -7.92
C SER A 9 5.56 49.28 -8.51
N LEU A 10 6.58 49.20 -7.67
CA LEU A 10 7.85 48.57 -8.03
C LEU A 10 7.58 47.07 -8.10
N VAL A 11 7.37 46.58 -9.32
CA VAL A 11 7.42 45.16 -9.64
C VAL A 11 8.86 44.73 -9.37
N ILE A 12 9.09 44.07 -8.23
CA ILE A 12 10.35 43.39 -7.95
C ILE A 12 10.36 42.17 -8.86
N GLY A 13 10.89 42.36 -10.08
CA GLY A 13 11.17 41.25 -10.98
C GLY A 13 12.26 40.35 -10.38
N CYS A 14 12.10 39.05 -10.57
CA CYS A 14 13.11 38.03 -10.30
C CYS A 14 14.43 38.41 -11.00
N ALA A 15 15.33 39.07 -10.29
CA ALA A 15 16.64 39.44 -10.81
C ALA A 15 17.71 38.52 -10.20
N GLY A 16 18.32 37.68 -11.06
CA GLY A 16 19.71 37.28 -10.91
C GLY A 16 20.03 36.03 -10.08
N LYS A 17 19.25 34.95 -10.20
CA LYS A 17 19.72 33.62 -9.78
C LYS A 17 20.71 33.08 -10.83
N PRO A 18 21.94 32.68 -10.45
CA PRO A 18 22.92 32.15 -11.41
C PRO A 18 22.43 30.86 -12.08
N GLU A 19 22.40 30.83 -13.40
CA GLU A 19 21.99 29.63 -14.15
C GLU A 19 22.88 28.44 -13.77
N LEU A 20 22.28 27.33 -13.35
CA LEU A 20 23.01 26.12 -12.96
C LEU A 20 23.63 25.49 -14.21
N ASP A 21 24.95 25.27 -14.20
CA ASP A 21 25.64 24.53 -15.26
C ASP A 21 25.25 23.04 -15.20
N PRO A 22 24.57 22.48 -16.21
CA PRO A 22 24.13 21.09 -16.18
C PRO A 22 25.30 20.09 -16.08
N SER A 23 26.51 20.47 -16.54
CA SER A 23 27.71 19.64 -16.38
C SER A 23 28.22 19.56 -14.94
N ALA A 24 27.80 20.49 -14.07
CA ALA A 24 28.04 20.41 -12.63
C ALA A 24 27.09 19.43 -11.93
N LEU A 25 26.01 19.03 -12.60
CA LEU A 25 25.02 18.06 -12.12
C LEU A 25 25.29 16.63 -12.61
N ASP A 26 26.49 16.39 -13.17
CA ASP A 26 26.87 15.11 -13.78
C ASP A 26 26.91 13.94 -12.78
N ALA A 27 26.92 12.73 -13.36
CA ALA A 27 26.64 11.45 -12.73
C ALA A 27 27.15 11.26 -11.29
N ILE A 28 26.28 10.75 -10.42
CA ILE A 28 26.66 10.32 -9.07
C ILE A 28 27.30 8.93 -9.17
N ASP A 29 28.62 8.85 -8.95
CA ASP A 29 29.33 7.57 -8.79
C ASP A 29 29.13 7.04 -7.37
N VAL A 30 28.61 5.81 -7.25
CA VAL A 30 28.37 5.15 -5.96
C VAL A 30 29.67 4.79 -5.22
N ASN A 31 30.82 4.81 -5.91
CA ASN A 31 32.12 4.41 -5.38
C ASN A 31 33.09 5.59 -5.17
N GLU A 32 32.75 6.82 -5.60
CA GLU A 32 33.64 7.97 -5.39
C GLU A 32 33.70 8.40 -3.92
N ALA A 33 34.90 8.79 -3.49
CA ALA A 33 35.12 9.47 -2.23
C ALA A 33 34.59 10.92 -2.31
N GLY A 34 33.32 11.12 -2.00
CA GLY A 34 32.70 12.44 -1.81
C GLY A 34 32.61 12.84 -0.34
N LYS A 35 32.43 14.14 -0.06
CA LYS A 35 32.05 14.61 1.28
C LYS A 35 30.67 14.05 1.61
N ASP A 36 30.49 13.59 2.85
CA ASP A 36 29.18 13.18 3.34
C ASP A 36 28.17 14.33 3.20
N ASP A 37 26.98 14.01 2.71
CA ASP A 37 25.93 14.99 2.40
C ASP A 37 26.38 16.06 1.39
N SER A 38 26.95 15.59 0.29
CA SER A 38 27.16 16.42 -0.89
C SER A 38 26.22 15.97 -2.00
N PHE A 39 26.09 16.79 -3.04
CA PHE A 39 25.45 16.38 -4.28
C PHE A 39 25.91 14.99 -4.78
N ARG A 40 27.20 14.69 -4.67
CA ARG A 40 27.79 13.39 -5.06
C ARG A 40 27.56 12.27 -4.05
N ARG A 41 27.22 12.57 -2.79
CA ARG A 41 26.91 11.57 -1.75
C ARG A 41 25.75 12.09 -0.88
N PRO A 42 24.53 12.16 -1.44
CA PRO A 42 23.38 12.65 -0.71
C PRO A 42 23.02 11.70 0.44
N THR A 43 22.39 12.23 1.48
CA THR A 43 21.89 11.41 2.59
C THR A 43 20.71 10.56 2.10
N VAL A 44 20.93 9.26 1.90
CA VAL A 44 19.87 8.31 1.55
C VAL A 44 18.90 8.15 2.72
N LYS A 45 17.62 8.41 2.48
CA LYS A 45 16.55 8.36 3.49
C LYS A 45 15.73 7.07 3.43
N GLY A 46 15.70 6.41 2.28
CA GLY A 46 14.95 5.16 2.08
C GLY A 46 14.28 5.11 0.71
N PRO A 47 13.49 4.05 0.44
CA PRO A 47 12.70 3.96 -0.77
C PRO A 47 11.45 4.86 -0.72
N ILE A 48 10.88 5.17 -1.88
CA ILE A 48 9.56 5.78 -2.03
C ILE A 48 8.76 5.03 -3.10
N GLY A 49 7.50 4.69 -2.80
CA GLY A 49 6.61 3.95 -3.69
C GLY A 49 5.90 4.80 -4.72
N MET A 50 5.23 4.16 -5.68
CA MET A 50 4.27 4.83 -6.56
C MET A 50 3.01 5.21 -5.76
N ASN A 51 2.47 6.41 -5.98
CA ASN A 51 1.35 6.99 -5.22
C ASN A 51 1.66 7.15 -3.72
N ASP A 52 2.93 7.27 -3.37
CA ASP A 52 3.40 7.48 -2.01
C ASP A 52 3.93 8.91 -1.82
N ALA A 53 4.00 9.35 -0.57
CA ALA A 53 4.54 10.65 -0.19
C ALA A 53 5.37 10.54 1.09
N VAL A 54 6.52 11.23 1.09
CA VAL A 54 7.43 11.30 2.23
C VAL A 54 7.67 12.75 2.61
N THR A 55 7.80 13.01 3.90
CA THR A 55 8.18 14.33 4.40
C THR A 55 9.63 14.33 4.88
N GLY A 56 10.26 15.50 4.85
CA GLY A 56 11.60 15.66 5.36
C GLY A 56 11.98 17.11 5.54
N ARG A 57 13.18 17.30 6.09
CA ARG A 57 13.76 18.63 6.31
C ARG A 57 15.20 18.67 5.85
N VAL A 58 15.47 19.40 4.78
CA VAL A 58 16.86 19.75 4.45
C VAL A 58 17.35 20.81 5.45
N THR A 59 18.60 20.69 5.86
CA THR A 59 19.23 21.61 6.82
C THR A 59 20.53 22.14 6.26
N ARG A 60 21.10 23.15 6.93
CA ARG A 60 22.35 23.76 6.47
C ARG A 60 23.55 22.81 6.40
N THR A 61 23.51 21.74 7.19
CA THR A 61 24.58 20.73 7.27
C THR A 61 24.15 19.40 6.65
N ARG A 62 22.87 19.26 6.32
CA ARG A 62 22.29 18.12 5.62
C ARG A 62 21.36 18.61 4.51
N SER A 63 21.93 19.12 3.44
CA SER A 63 21.23 19.84 2.38
C SER A 63 20.74 18.92 1.25
N PHE A 64 21.26 17.70 1.14
CA PHE A 64 20.91 16.78 0.04
C PHE A 64 20.28 15.50 0.57
N HIS A 65 18.97 15.33 0.38
CA HIS A 65 18.26 14.11 0.76
C HIS A 65 17.96 13.26 -0.47
N ALA A 66 18.24 11.96 -0.41
CA ALA A 66 18.00 11.03 -1.51
C ALA A 66 16.96 9.95 -1.17
N TYR A 67 16.09 9.66 -2.13
CA TYR A 67 15.10 8.57 -2.07
C TYR A 67 15.22 7.72 -3.33
N ASP A 68 15.15 6.40 -3.18
CA ASP A 68 15.22 5.48 -4.30
C ASP A 68 13.81 5.03 -4.69
N PHE A 69 13.51 5.02 -6.00
CA PHE A 69 12.24 4.54 -6.52
C PHE A 69 12.48 3.63 -7.72
N THR A 70 11.63 2.62 -7.91
CA THR A 70 11.71 1.72 -9.06
C THR A 70 10.51 1.96 -9.96
N ALA A 71 10.74 2.36 -11.20
CA ALA A 71 9.70 2.49 -12.20
C ALA A 71 9.46 1.14 -12.90
N GLY A 72 8.20 0.74 -13.05
CA GLY A 72 7.81 -0.42 -13.86
C GLY A 72 7.75 -0.09 -15.35
N ALA A 73 7.69 -1.12 -16.20
CA ALA A 73 7.58 -0.96 -17.66
C ALA A 73 6.27 -0.27 -18.11
N GLN A 74 5.28 -0.21 -17.24
CA GLN A 74 3.94 0.35 -17.50
C GLN A 74 3.78 1.80 -16.98
N SER A 75 4.81 2.35 -16.32
CA SER A 75 4.86 3.75 -15.95
C SER A 75 5.41 4.52 -17.16
N GLU A 76 4.54 4.98 -18.05
CA GLU A 76 4.92 5.81 -19.19
C GLU A 76 5.22 7.26 -18.78
N LEU A 77 4.55 7.78 -17.74
CA LEU A 77 4.76 9.14 -17.24
C LEU A 77 4.52 9.27 -15.74
N VAL A 78 5.60 9.48 -14.99
CA VAL A 78 5.58 9.71 -13.54
C VAL A 78 5.71 11.19 -13.24
N ARG A 79 4.86 11.69 -12.36
CA ARG A 79 4.92 13.03 -11.78
C ARG A 79 5.59 12.95 -10.42
N LEU A 80 6.58 13.81 -10.22
CA LEU A 80 7.21 14.05 -8.94
C LEU A 80 6.86 15.46 -8.51
N ASP A 81 6.33 15.60 -7.30
CA ASP A 81 6.02 16.91 -6.71
C ASP A 81 6.82 17.05 -5.43
N VAL A 82 7.59 18.14 -5.31
CA VAL A 82 8.20 18.55 -4.04
C VAL A 82 7.59 19.86 -3.60
N ARG A 83 6.91 19.84 -2.46
CA ARG A 83 6.21 21.00 -1.92
C ARG A 83 6.86 21.53 -0.67
N SER A 84 7.03 22.84 -0.59
CA SER A 84 7.48 23.52 0.62
C SER A 84 6.27 24.00 1.42
N ALA A 85 6.21 23.67 2.71
CA ALA A 85 5.15 24.14 3.60
C ALA A 85 5.17 25.67 3.83
N VAL A 86 6.31 26.31 3.56
CA VAL A 86 6.56 27.74 3.86
C VAL A 86 6.97 28.54 2.62
N GLY A 87 6.99 27.94 1.43
CA GLY A 87 7.40 28.61 0.19
C GLY A 87 8.91 28.83 0.09
N GLU A 88 9.71 27.86 0.49
CA GLU A 88 11.16 27.85 0.22
C GLU A 88 11.43 27.33 -1.20
N ASP A 89 12.51 27.80 -1.81
CA ASP A 89 12.91 27.49 -3.19
C ASP A 89 13.53 26.09 -3.29
N LEU A 90 12.67 25.09 -3.41
CA LEU A 90 13.05 23.68 -3.48
C LEU A 90 13.56 23.32 -4.86
N PHE A 91 14.46 22.34 -4.92
CA PHE A 91 15.04 21.84 -6.14
C PHE A 91 14.98 20.32 -6.14
N LEU A 92 14.49 19.74 -7.23
CA LEU A 92 14.36 18.30 -7.41
C LEU A 92 15.24 17.84 -8.55
N LEU A 93 16.05 16.81 -8.29
CA LEU A 93 16.82 16.10 -9.32
C LEU A 93 16.41 14.64 -9.36
N ALA A 94 16.27 14.09 -10.55
CA ALA A 94 16.03 12.68 -10.76
C ALA A 94 17.17 12.05 -11.55
N TYR A 95 17.72 10.95 -11.04
CA TYR A 95 18.75 10.16 -11.70
C TYR A 95 18.21 8.80 -12.04
N ARG A 96 18.70 8.22 -13.13
CA ARG A 96 18.47 6.84 -13.52
C ARG A 96 19.71 6.00 -13.28
N ARG A 97 19.53 4.77 -12.79
CA ARG A 97 20.60 3.82 -12.59
C ARG A 97 21.16 3.33 -13.93
N SER A 98 22.48 3.41 -14.11
CA SER A 98 23.20 2.84 -15.26
C SER A 98 24.50 2.17 -14.78
N GLY A 99 24.48 0.85 -14.67
CA GLY A 99 25.61 0.09 -14.12
C GLY A 99 25.94 0.53 -12.69
N ASN A 100 27.15 1.06 -12.48
CA ASN A 100 27.58 1.61 -11.19
C ASN A 100 27.32 3.10 -11.02
N PHE A 101 26.72 3.78 -11.99
CA PHE A 101 26.46 5.21 -11.95
C PHE A 101 24.96 5.52 -11.80
N TRP A 102 24.68 6.71 -11.30
CA TRP A 102 23.39 7.37 -11.41
C TRP A 102 23.54 8.51 -12.41
N VAL A 103 22.88 8.39 -13.56
CA VAL A 103 22.96 9.37 -14.65
C VAL A 103 21.77 10.31 -14.51
N LEU A 104 21.99 11.62 -14.60
CA LEU A 104 20.92 12.62 -14.50
C LEU A 104 19.88 12.34 -15.58
N ALA A 105 18.63 12.14 -15.16
CA ALA A 105 17.51 11.91 -16.04
C ALA A 105 16.78 13.22 -16.34
N ASP A 106 16.47 13.99 -15.30
CA ASP A 106 15.83 15.30 -15.41
C ASP A 106 15.95 16.07 -14.07
N TYR A 107 15.68 17.37 -14.07
CA TYR A 107 15.66 18.21 -12.87
C TYR A 107 14.74 19.41 -13.04
N ASN A 108 14.19 19.92 -11.93
CA ASN A 108 13.41 21.15 -11.95
C ASN A 108 13.38 21.82 -10.57
N ASP A 109 13.15 23.13 -10.55
CA ASP A 109 12.98 23.95 -9.34
C ASP A 109 11.66 24.71 -9.28
N ASP A 110 10.84 24.63 -10.33
CA ASP A 110 9.51 25.23 -10.36
C ASP A 110 8.39 24.26 -10.76
N CYS A 111 7.14 24.70 -10.66
CA CYS A 111 5.97 23.96 -11.14
C CYS A 111 5.22 24.71 -12.26
N GLY A 112 5.70 25.90 -12.66
CA GLY A 112 5.03 26.78 -13.63
C GLY A 112 3.69 27.35 -13.15
N ASP A 113 3.32 27.18 -11.88
CA ASP A 113 2.06 27.63 -11.26
C ASP A 113 2.23 28.88 -10.37
N GLY A 114 3.44 29.43 -10.32
CA GLY A 114 3.81 30.57 -9.48
C GLY A 114 4.13 30.22 -8.02
N SER A 115 4.13 28.93 -7.66
CA SER A 115 4.68 28.46 -6.38
C SER A 115 6.20 28.26 -6.46
N LEU A 116 6.84 28.14 -5.31
CA LEU A 116 8.27 27.81 -5.15
C LEU A 116 8.49 26.29 -4.98
N ASN A 117 7.50 25.50 -5.41
CA ASN A 117 7.55 24.05 -5.41
C ASN A 117 8.27 23.57 -6.68
N ALA A 118 8.89 22.39 -6.61
CA ALA A 118 9.53 21.76 -7.77
C ALA A 118 8.67 20.61 -8.29
N CYS A 119 8.32 20.64 -9.58
CA CYS A 119 7.54 19.58 -10.23
C CYS A 119 8.30 18.99 -11.41
N LEU A 120 8.37 17.67 -11.49
CA LEU A 120 9.03 16.95 -12.58
C LEU A 120 8.07 15.95 -13.22
N ALA A 121 8.05 15.88 -14.54
CA ALA A 121 7.33 14.84 -15.27
C ALA A 121 8.36 13.96 -15.98
N LEU A 122 8.64 12.80 -15.41
CA LEU A 122 9.61 11.85 -15.93
C LEU A 122 8.92 10.88 -16.90
N PRO A 123 9.30 10.87 -18.20
CA PRO A 123 8.97 9.76 -19.08
C PRO A 123 9.74 8.54 -18.57
N THR A 124 9.09 7.73 -17.75
CA THR A 124 9.77 6.63 -17.08
C THR A 124 9.95 5.47 -18.04
N THR A 125 11.15 4.92 -18.02
CA THR A 125 11.43 3.60 -18.60
C THR A 125 11.70 2.69 -17.42
N ALA A 126 11.40 1.39 -17.56
CA ALA A 126 11.65 0.45 -16.48
C ALA A 126 13.08 0.59 -15.93
N GLY A 127 13.21 0.63 -14.61
CA GLY A 127 14.51 0.73 -13.95
C GLY A 127 14.47 1.45 -12.60
N SER A 128 15.63 1.48 -11.96
CA SER A 128 15.82 2.16 -10.68
C SER A 128 16.19 3.62 -10.89
N TYR A 129 15.63 4.46 -10.06
CA TYR A 129 15.82 5.90 -10.05
C TYR A 129 16.16 6.39 -8.65
N ARG A 130 16.87 7.51 -8.58
CA ARG A 130 17.21 8.22 -7.34
C ARG A 130 16.72 9.64 -7.44
N LEU A 131 15.87 10.03 -6.50
CA LEU A 131 15.36 11.39 -6.35
C LEU A 131 16.20 12.11 -5.32
N VAL A 132 16.72 13.28 -5.66
CA VAL A 132 17.46 14.13 -4.73
C VAL A 132 16.68 15.42 -4.52
N VAL A 133 16.28 15.66 -3.27
CA VAL A 133 15.65 16.88 -2.83
C VAL A 133 16.69 17.76 -2.15
N THR A 134 16.77 19.02 -2.59
CA THR A 134 17.62 20.07 -2.03
C THR A 134 16.92 21.42 -2.16
N THR A 135 17.60 22.50 -1.81
CA THR A 135 17.20 23.85 -2.21
C THR A 135 18.12 24.38 -3.30
N TYR A 136 17.62 25.33 -4.09
CA TYR A 136 18.44 26.03 -5.09
C TYR A 136 19.66 26.71 -4.44
N ASP A 137 19.44 27.39 -3.31
CA ASP A 137 20.51 28.08 -2.58
C ASP A 137 21.62 27.10 -2.12
N ALA A 138 21.27 25.86 -1.74
CA ALA A 138 22.25 24.84 -1.39
C ALA A 138 23.10 24.39 -2.60
N LEU A 139 22.56 24.42 -3.82
CA LEU A 139 23.31 24.11 -5.05
C LEU A 139 24.34 25.18 -5.39
N VAL A 140 24.05 26.45 -5.08
CA VAL A 140 24.96 27.59 -5.32
C VAL A 140 25.84 27.92 -4.10
N GLY A 141 25.85 27.06 -3.08
CA GLY A 141 26.75 27.15 -1.92
C GLY A 141 26.25 28.02 -0.75
N ALA A 142 24.98 28.38 -0.74
CA ALA A 142 24.30 29.09 0.34
C ALA A 142 23.32 28.14 1.08
N PRO A 143 23.78 27.35 2.04
CA PRO A 143 22.93 26.34 2.67
C PRO A 143 21.77 26.98 3.46
N ILE A 144 20.54 26.64 3.07
CA ILE A 144 19.30 27.02 3.77
C ILE A 144 18.58 25.77 4.30
N ALA A 145 17.62 25.97 5.19
CA ALA A 145 16.82 24.88 5.75
C ALA A 145 15.39 25.01 5.25
N ALA A 146 14.82 23.91 4.77
CA ALA A 146 13.46 23.86 4.26
C ALA A 146 12.80 22.54 4.65
N ASP A 147 11.53 22.62 5.07
CA ASP A 147 10.66 21.46 5.23
C ASP A 147 10.00 21.17 3.88
N TYR A 148 9.94 19.90 3.50
CA TYR A 148 9.37 19.45 2.22
C TYR A 148 8.49 18.22 2.37
N GLU A 149 7.56 18.08 1.42
CA GLU A 149 6.84 16.85 1.10
C GLU A 149 7.19 16.46 -0.34
N LEU A 150 7.75 15.26 -0.54
CA LEU A 150 8.03 14.66 -1.84
C LEU A 150 6.97 13.60 -2.12
N ALA A 151 6.24 13.74 -3.22
CA ALA A 151 5.25 12.78 -3.68
C ALA A 151 5.62 12.22 -5.06
N VAL A 152 5.39 10.92 -5.24
CA VAL A 152 5.53 10.22 -6.52
C VAL A 152 4.15 9.78 -6.96
N SER A 153 3.69 10.26 -8.11
CA SER A 153 2.34 9.98 -8.62
C SER A 153 2.35 9.75 -10.13
N CYS A 154 1.24 9.23 -10.66
CA CYS A 154 1.07 9.07 -12.10
C CYS A 154 0.52 10.35 -12.71
N LYS A 155 1.13 10.79 -13.82
CA LYS A 155 0.64 11.98 -14.53
C LYS A 155 -0.39 11.58 -15.58
N ASP A 156 -1.58 12.19 -15.56
CA ASP A 156 -2.59 12.10 -16.61
C ASP A 156 -2.94 10.67 -17.08
N GLY A 157 -2.90 9.69 -16.16
CA GLY A 157 -3.16 8.27 -16.48
C GLY A 157 -1.99 7.51 -17.10
N GLY A 158 -0.79 8.11 -17.15
CA GLY A 158 0.44 7.54 -17.71
C GLY A 158 1.07 6.39 -16.91
N CYS A 159 0.40 5.86 -15.89
CA CYS A 159 0.70 4.53 -15.38
C CYS A 159 -0.49 3.66 -15.74
N LEU A 160 -0.40 2.91 -16.84
CA LEU A 160 -1.43 1.93 -17.16
C LEU A 160 -1.22 0.75 -16.22
N ALA A 161 -1.92 0.73 -15.09
CA ALA A 161 -1.91 -0.44 -14.25
C ALA A 161 -2.50 -1.60 -15.07
N GLN A 162 -1.66 -2.58 -15.42
CA GLN A 162 -2.03 -3.64 -16.35
C GLN A 162 -3.23 -4.39 -15.76
N ALA A 163 -4.31 -4.48 -16.53
CA ALA A 163 -5.46 -5.26 -16.14
C ALA A 163 -5.09 -6.76 -16.09
N CYS A 164 -5.63 -7.46 -15.12
CA CYS A 164 -5.46 -8.90 -14.94
C CYS A 164 -6.80 -9.56 -14.58
N GLY A 165 -6.86 -10.89 -14.65
CA GLY A 165 -8.10 -11.63 -14.42
C GLY A 165 -9.08 -11.54 -15.60
N GLY A 166 -10.37 -11.44 -15.26
CA GLY A 166 -11.48 -11.47 -16.20
C GLY A 166 -11.65 -12.80 -16.94
N LEU A 167 -12.63 -12.87 -17.85
CA LEU A 167 -12.93 -14.06 -18.64
C LEU A 167 -11.75 -14.53 -19.51
N ALA A 168 -10.85 -13.61 -19.86
CA ALA A 168 -9.66 -13.91 -20.64
C ALA A 168 -8.51 -14.48 -19.81
N GLY A 169 -8.59 -14.46 -18.46
CA GLY A 169 -7.54 -14.93 -17.58
C GLY A 169 -6.22 -14.18 -17.76
N LEU A 170 -6.29 -12.85 -17.88
CA LEU A 170 -5.10 -12.01 -18.11
C LEU A 170 -4.13 -12.15 -16.93
N ALA A 171 -2.90 -12.57 -17.21
CA ALA A 171 -1.87 -12.74 -16.20
C ALA A 171 -0.98 -11.49 -16.05
N CYS A 172 -0.42 -11.32 -14.86
CA CYS A 172 0.60 -10.32 -14.59
C CYS A 172 2.00 -10.84 -14.93
N ALA A 173 2.96 -9.92 -15.05
CA ALA A 173 4.37 -10.29 -15.22
C ALA A 173 4.96 -10.86 -13.91
N ASP A 174 6.13 -11.50 -14.02
CA ASP A 174 6.85 -12.02 -12.86
C ASP A 174 7.13 -10.91 -11.82
N GLY A 175 6.95 -11.22 -10.53
CA GLY A 175 7.08 -10.24 -9.43
C GLY A 175 5.87 -9.32 -9.27
N GLN A 176 4.73 -9.66 -9.88
CA GLN A 176 3.46 -8.98 -9.70
C GLN A 176 2.34 -9.98 -9.40
N PHE A 177 1.32 -9.51 -8.70
CA PHE A 177 0.12 -10.26 -8.42
C PHE A 177 -1.12 -9.54 -8.96
N CYS A 178 -2.17 -10.31 -9.24
CA CYS A 178 -3.43 -9.73 -9.66
C CYS A 178 -4.21 -9.29 -8.43
N ASN A 179 -4.27 -7.98 -8.19
CA ASN A 179 -4.99 -7.41 -7.06
C ASN A 179 -6.44 -7.09 -7.45
N TYR A 180 -7.40 -7.76 -6.84
CA TYR A 180 -8.83 -7.52 -7.08
C TYR A 180 -9.35 -6.44 -6.13
N ALA A 181 -10.38 -5.71 -6.56
CA ALA A 181 -11.06 -4.76 -5.68
C ALA A 181 -11.80 -5.54 -4.57
N PRO A 182 -11.91 -4.99 -3.34
CA PRO A 182 -12.56 -5.67 -2.23
C PRO A 182 -14.04 -6.00 -2.46
N GLU A 183 -14.72 -5.29 -3.36
CA GLU A 183 -16.12 -5.54 -3.71
C GLU A 183 -16.29 -6.67 -4.74
N GLU A 184 -15.20 -7.14 -5.35
CA GLU A 184 -15.20 -8.21 -6.35
C GLU A 184 -14.78 -9.53 -5.68
N ILE A 185 -15.59 -10.58 -5.84
CA ILE A 185 -15.16 -11.93 -5.48
C ILE A 185 -13.97 -12.26 -6.38
N CYS A 186 -12.79 -12.42 -5.78
CA CYS A 186 -11.59 -12.56 -6.57
C CYS A 186 -11.65 -13.77 -7.51
N GLY A 187 -11.26 -13.53 -8.77
CA GLY A 187 -11.30 -14.56 -9.79
C GLY A 187 -12.70 -15.10 -10.10
N ALA A 188 -13.79 -14.46 -9.64
CA ALA A 188 -15.10 -14.65 -10.25
C ALA A 188 -14.95 -14.47 -11.77
N ALA A 189 -15.69 -15.24 -12.56
CA ALA A 189 -15.34 -15.51 -13.97
C ALA A 189 -15.05 -14.26 -14.82
N ASP A 190 -15.64 -13.12 -14.50
CA ASP A 190 -15.47 -11.82 -15.15
C ASP A 190 -14.78 -10.74 -14.29
N GLY A 191 -14.41 -11.05 -13.04
CA GLY A 191 -13.74 -10.16 -12.11
C GLY A 191 -12.40 -9.68 -12.66
N MET A 192 -12.29 -8.37 -12.88
CA MET A 192 -11.06 -7.73 -13.35
C MET A 192 -10.27 -7.20 -12.16
N GLY A 193 -8.97 -7.43 -12.17
CA GLY A 193 -8.02 -6.90 -11.20
C GLY A 193 -6.97 -6.02 -11.85
N THR A 194 -6.05 -5.55 -11.02
CA THR A 194 -4.91 -4.71 -11.42
C THR A 194 -3.60 -5.36 -11.00
N CYS A 195 -2.67 -5.49 -11.94
CA CYS A 195 -1.32 -5.99 -11.65
C CYS A 195 -0.58 -5.06 -10.72
N THR A 196 -0.25 -5.57 -9.54
CA THR A 196 0.42 -4.85 -8.46
C THR A 196 1.73 -5.57 -8.13
N PRO A 197 2.86 -4.86 -7.94
CA PRO A 197 4.11 -5.48 -7.51
C PRO A 197 3.97 -6.28 -6.21
N THR A 198 4.59 -7.45 -6.14
CA THR A 198 4.66 -8.24 -4.90
C THR A 198 5.62 -7.56 -3.90
N PRO A 199 5.23 -7.38 -2.63
CA PRO A 199 6.13 -6.87 -1.60
C PRO A 199 7.36 -7.78 -1.39
N GLU A 200 8.56 -7.20 -1.28
CA GLU A 200 9.78 -7.95 -0.97
C GLU A 200 9.98 -8.17 0.54
N PHE A 201 9.39 -7.31 1.37
CA PHE A 201 9.55 -7.33 2.82
C PHE A 201 8.19 -7.11 3.49
N CYS A 202 7.90 -7.94 4.48
CA CYS A 202 6.69 -7.86 5.30
C CYS A 202 7.06 -7.73 6.77
N THR A 203 6.20 -7.04 7.52
CA THR A 203 6.28 -7.02 8.98
C THR A 203 5.79 -8.35 9.54
N GLU A 204 6.28 -8.74 10.72
CA GLU A 204 5.82 -9.93 11.45
C GLU A 204 4.52 -9.67 12.24
N GLN A 205 3.74 -8.65 11.84
CA GLN A 205 2.48 -8.32 12.49
C GLN A 205 1.44 -9.39 12.14
N PHE A 206 0.81 -9.98 13.15
CA PHE A 206 -0.24 -10.98 12.95
C PHE A 206 -1.61 -10.31 12.90
N ASP A 207 -2.09 -10.04 11.68
CA ASP A 207 -3.42 -9.54 11.34
C ASP A 207 -3.99 -10.41 10.21
N PRO A 208 -4.49 -11.62 10.52
CA PRO A 208 -4.70 -12.66 9.53
C PRO A 208 -5.72 -12.25 8.46
N VAL A 209 -5.50 -12.77 7.25
CA VAL A 209 -6.37 -12.54 6.08
C VAL A 209 -6.62 -13.84 5.34
N CYS A 210 -7.74 -13.92 4.63
CA CYS A 210 -8.04 -15.00 3.72
C CYS A 210 -7.61 -14.59 2.31
N GLY A 211 -6.79 -15.41 1.68
CA GLY A 211 -6.38 -15.26 0.29
C GLY A 211 -7.41 -15.81 -0.69
N CYS A 212 -7.33 -15.36 -1.93
CA CYS A 212 -8.14 -15.86 -3.05
C CYS A 212 -7.84 -17.30 -3.48
N ASP A 213 -6.83 -17.91 -2.87
CA ASP A 213 -6.45 -19.32 -2.99
C ASP A 213 -7.00 -20.18 -1.83
N ASP A 214 -7.94 -19.63 -1.05
CA ASP A 214 -8.53 -20.23 0.15
C ASP A 214 -7.51 -20.53 1.27
N GLN A 215 -6.35 -19.85 1.27
CA GLN A 215 -5.34 -20.00 2.32
C GLN A 215 -5.34 -18.80 3.27
N THR A 216 -5.12 -19.08 4.57
CA THR A 216 -4.93 -18.05 5.58
C THR A 216 -3.48 -17.60 5.61
N TYR A 217 -3.27 -16.29 5.51
CA TYR A 217 -1.95 -15.67 5.65
C TYR A 217 -1.87 -14.90 6.98
N GLY A 218 -0.67 -14.76 7.55
CA GLY A 218 -0.47 -14.08 8.82
C GLY A 218 -0.82 -12.59 8.75
N ASN A 219 -0.67 -11.98 7.56
CA ASN A 219 -1.18 -10.66 7.23
C ASN A 219 -1.32 -10.46 5.71
N ALA A 220 -1.92 -9.33 5.31
CA ALA A 220 -2.11 -8.96 3.89
C ALA A 220 -0.80 -8.81 3.11
N CYS A 221 0.29 -8.37 3.75
CA CYS A 221 1.58 -8.26 3.07
C CYS A 221 2.09 -9.65 2.67
N GLU A 222 2.02 -10.62 3.59
CA GLU A 222 2.43 -12.01 3.34
C GLU A 222 1.62 -12.66 2.22
N ALA A 223 0.30 -12.43 2.17
CA ALA A 223 -0.55 -12.88 1.06
C ALA A 223 -0.09 -12.28 -0.28
N ASN A 224 0.09 -10.96 -0.33
CA ASN A 224 0.51 -10.26 -1.55
C ASN A 224 1.94 -10.67 -1.98
N ALA A 225 2.84 -10.94 -1.03
CA ALA A 225 4.20 -11.41 -1.30
C ALA A 225 4.20 -12.84 -1.88
N ALA A 226 3.23 -13.67 -1.50
CA ALA A 226 2.97 -14.96 -2.11
C ALA A 226 2.26 -14.87 -3.48
N GLY A 227 1.91 -13.65 -3.93
CA GLY A 227 1.23 -13.42 -5.19
C GLY A 227 -0.29 -13.56 -5.12
N VAL A 228 -0.87 -13.48 -3.92
CA VAL A 228 -2.28 -13.76 -3.65
C VAL A 228 -3.00 -12.50 -3.18
N SER A 229 -4.11 -12.16 -3.85
CA SER A 229 -5.00 -11.08 -3.41
C SER A 229 -5.83 -11.52 -2.20
N VAL A 230 -6.23 -10.56 -1.36
CA VAL A 230 -7.01 -10.81 -0.15
C VAL A 230 -8.50 -10.77 -0.48
N ILE A 231 -9.23 -11.85 -0.16
CA ILE A 231 -10.69 -11.91 -0.33
C ILE A 231 -11.44 -11.38 0.89
N SER A 232 -10.91 -11.60 2.10
CA SER A 232 -11.52 -11.14 3.34
C SER A 232 -10.52 -10.93 4.45
N GLN A 233 -10.89 -10.09 5.42
CA GLN A 233 -10.16 -9.93 6.67
C GLN A 233 -10.45 -11.11 7.60
N GLY A 234 -9.47 -11.51 8.41
CA GLY A 234 -9.52 -12.71 9.23
C GLY A 234 -9.07 -13.96 8.48
N ALA A 235 -8.87 -15.06 9.20
CA ALA A 235 -8.54 -16.35 8.60
C ALA A 235 -9.67 -16.85 7.68
N CYS A 236 -9.32 -17.68 6.69
CA CYS A 236 -10.31 -18.31 5.83
C CYS A 236 -11.29 -19.17 6.64
N GLU A 237 -12.57 -19.09 6.28
CA GLU A 237 -13.58 -19.96 6.84
C GLU A 237 -13.43 -21.36 6.25
N VAL A 238 -13.18 -22.35 7.11
CA VAL A 238 -13.16 -23.76 6.70
C VAL A 238 -14.60 -24.28 6.74
N ALA A 239 -15.12 -24.68 5.60
CA ALA A 239 -16.46 -25.24 5.54
C ALA A 239 -16.52 -26.62 6.21
N CYS A 240 -17.61 -26.89 6.92
CA CYS A 240 -17.91 -28.15 7.60
C CYS A 240 -19.39 -28.52 7.45
N GLY A 241 -19.77 -29.74 7.86
CA GLY A 241 -21.14 -30.26 7.70
C GLY A 241 -21.44 -30.72 6.26
N ALA A 242 -22.71 -30.98 5.95
CA ALA A 242 -23.19 -31.46 4.66
C ALA A 242 -22.29 -32.57 4.06
N ARG A 243 -21.83 -32.37 2.81
CA ARG A 243 -20.88 -33.27 2.13
C ARG A 243 -19.43 -33.09 2.55
N ALA A 244 -19.09 -31.98 3.21
CA ALA A 244 -17.74 -31.73 3.71
C ALA A 244 -17.43 -32.62 4.94
N GLY A 245 -18.44 -32.91 5.76
CA GLY A 245 -18.28 -33.66 7.02
C GLY A 245 -17.68 -32.81 8.13
N ASP A 246 -17.19 -33.44 9.19
CA ASP A 246 -16.49 -32.74 10.28
C ASP A 246 -15.02 -32.53 9.91
N THR A 247 -14.76 -31.42 9.24
CA THR A 247 -13.44 -30.99 8.75
C THR A 247 -12.70 -30.11 9.75
N CYS A 248 -13.35 -29.73 10.85
CA CYS A 248 -12.80 -28.81 11.82
C CYS A 248 -11.68 -29.46 12.62
N SER A 249 -10.70 -28.65 13.04
CA SER A 249 -9.64 -29.11 13.94
C SER A 249 -10.17 -29.36 15.35
N ALA A 250 -9.38 -30.02 16.19
CA ALA A 250 -9.80 -30.43 17.54
C ALA A 250 -10.15 -29.25 18.48
N ASP A 251 -9.58 -28.07 18.22
CA ASP A 251 -9.80 -26.80 18.91
C ASP A 251 -10.94 -25.96 18.31
N GLN A 252 -11.61 -26.49 17.28
CA GLN A 252 -12.72 -25.86 16.59
C GLN A 252 -14.00 -26.71 16.69
N TYR A 253 -15.12 -26.12 16.27
CA TYR A 253 -16.39 -26.81 16.11
C TYR A 253 -17.12 -26.32 14.87
N CYS A 254 -17.97 -27.18 14.32
CA CYS A 254 -18.78 -26.81 13.18
C CYS A 254 -19.94 -25.91 13.62
N LYS A 255 -19.83 -24.61 13.31
CA LYS A 255 -20.85 -23.61 13.61
C LYS A 255 -21.79 -23.47 12.41
N PHE A 256 -23.06 -23.70 12.66
CA PHE A 256 -24.14 -23.54 11.68
C PHE A 256 -24.84 -22.19 11.89
N GLU A 257 -25.42 -21.63 10.84
CA GLU A 257 -26.38 -20.52 11.03
C GLU A 257 -27.63 -21.02 11.78
N LEU A 258 -28.28 -20.12 12.52
CA LEU A 258 -29.43 -20.48 13.36
C LEU A 258 -30.60 -20.99 12.49
N ASN A 259 -31.14 -22.17 12.83
CA ASN A 259 -32.12 -22.94 12.02
C ASN A 259 -31.54 -23.56 10.74
N ALA A 260 -30.23 -23.47 10.49
CA ALA A 260 -29.60 -24.36 9.54
C ALA A 260 -29.66 -25.78 10.10
N ILE A 261 -30.14 -26.70 9.27
CA ILE A 261 -30.48 -28.05 9.71
C ILE A 261 -29.20 -28.87 9.82
N CYS A 262 -28.46 -28.69 10.92
CA CYS A 262 -27.30 -29.52 11.18
C CYS A 262 -27.70 -31.01 11.25
N GLY A 263 -26.83 -31.89 10.76
CA GLY A 263 -27.13 -33.32 10.60
C GLY A 263 -27.95 -33.67 9.35
N HIS A 264 -28.30 -32.71 8.50
CA HIS A 264 -28.91 -32.98 7.19
C HIS A 264 -27.88 -32.85 6.05
N ALA A 265 -28.14 -33.53 4.93
CA ALA A 265 -27.19 -33.66 3.82
C ALA A 265 -26.73 -32.32 3.20
N ASP A 266 -27.53 -31.26 3.38
CA ASP A 266 -27.28 -29.94 2.79
C ASP A 266 -26.96 -28.86 3.85
N GLY A 267 -26.91 -29.21 5.14
CA GLY A 267 -26.57 -28.28 6.21
C GLY A 267 -25.06 -28.03 6.25
N GLN A 268 -24.59 -26.97 5.60
CA GLN A 268 -23.19 -26.52 5.65
C GLN A 268 -23.01 -25.47 6.75
N GLY A 269 -21.93 -25.59 7.50
CA GLY A 269 -21.47 -24.62 8.48
C GLY A 269 -20.04 -24.16 8.19
N ALA A 270 -19.52 -23.32 9.07
CA ALA A 270 -18.12 -22.90 9.07
C ALA A 270 -17.46 -23.30 10.39
N CYS A 271 -16.20 -23.71 10.33
CA CYS A 271 -15.43 -24.00 11.52
C CYS A 271 -15.19 -22.70 12.30
N ALA A 272 -15.61 -22.71 13.56
CA ALA A 272 -15.38 -21.62 14.50
C ALA A 272 -14.50 -22.11 15.65
N PRO A 273 -13.66 -21.25 16.23
CA PRO A 273 -12.87 -21.60 17.41
C PRO A 273 -13.79 -21.95 18.58
N ARG A 274 -13.40 -22.97 19.37
CA ARG A 274 -14.11 -23.30 20.61
C ARG A 274 -13.88 -22.20 21.64
N PRO A 275 -14.95 -21.60 22.20
CA PRO A 275 -14.80 -20.60 23.26
C PRO A 275 -14.16 -21.20 24.52
N GLU A 276 -13.11 -20.55 25.05
CA GLU A 276 -12.48 -20.95 26.32
C GLU A 276 -13.22 -20.39 27.55
N ILE A 277 -13.88 -19.25 27.38
CA ILE A 277 -14.55 -18.52 28.46
C ILE A 277 -16.00 -18.29 28.05
N CYS A 278 -16.92 -18.84 28.83
CA CYS A 278 -18.36 -18.65 28.66
C CYS A 278 -18.98 -17.97 29.86
N THR A 279 -19.93 -17.07 29.58
CA THR A 279 -20.77 -16.47 30.60
C THR A 279 -21.78 -17.49 31.13
N GLN A 280 -22.27 -17.27 32.35
CA GLN A 280 -23.27 -18.14 33.00
C GLN A 280 -24.72 -17.70 32.73
N GLN A 281 -24.96 -16.88 31.70
CA GLN A 281 -26.32 -16.50 31.33
C GLN A 281 -27.09 -17.72 30.83
N PHE A 282 -28.36 -17.81 31.20
CA PHE A 282 -29.20 -18.94 30.83
C PHE A 282 -30.11 -18.54 29.67
N GLU A 283 -29.69 -18.89 28.47
CA GLU A 283 -30.36 -18.67 27.19
C GLU A 283 -30.29 -19.99 26.41
N PRO A 284 -31.11 -21.00 26.78
CA PRO A 284 -30.86 -22.37 26.40
C PRO A 284 -30.95 -22.59 24.89
N VAL A 285 -30.15 -23.51 24.38
CA VAL A 285 -30.11 -23.91 22.96
C VAL A 285 -30.10 -25.43 22.83
N CYS A 286 -30.65 -25.94 21.73
CA CYS A 286 -30.58 -27.34 21.38
C CYS A 286 -29.40 -27.58 20.44
N GLY A 287 -28.46 -28.43 20.85
CA GLY A 287 -27.31 -28.80 20.05
C GLY A 287 -27.64 -29.80 18.95
N CYS A 288 -26.76 -29.90 17.95
CA CYS A 288 -26.86 -30.90 16.88
C CYS A 288 -26.71 -32.35 17.35
N ASP A 289 -26.24 -32.54 18.58
CA ASP A 289 -26.16 -33.82 19.31
C ASP A 289 -27.43 -34.14 20.11
N SER A 290 -28.50 -33.35 19.92
CA SER A 290 -29.77 -33.45 20.64
C SER A 290 -29.66 -33.20 22.16
N GLN A 291 -28.59 -32.54 22.63
CA GLN A 291 -28.44 -32.13 24.03
C GLN A 291 -28.78 -30.65 24.21
N THR A 292 -29.39 -30.30 25.35
CA THR A 292 -29.66 -28.90 25.70
C THR A 292 -28.46 -28.30 26.42
N TYR A 293 -27.99 -27.15 25.93
CA TYR A 293 -26.91 -26.38 26.53
C TYR A 293 -27.45 -25.08 27.15
N SER A 294 -26.80 -24.60 28.22
CA SER A 294 -27.23 -23.40 28.95
C SER A 294 -27.21 -22.12 28.12
N ASN A 295 -26.33 -22.05 27.11
CA ASN A 295 -26.24 -21.00 26.11
C ASN A 295 -25.38 -21.45 24.91
N GLU A 296 -25.37 -20.68 23.83
CA GLU A 296 -24.60 -20.97 22.61
C GLU A 296 -23.10 -21.14 22.86
N CYS A 297 -22.53 -20.34 23.77
CA CYS A 297 -21.11 -20.44 24.10
C CYS A 297 -20.76 -21.81 24.70
N MET A 298 -21.57 -22.29 25.63
CA MET A 298 -21.38 -23.60 26.27
C MET A 298 -21.52 -24.76 25.27
N ALA A 299 -22.40 -24.64 24.27
CA ALA A 299 -22.49 -25.60 23.17
C ALA A 299 -21.22 -25.61 22.31
N GLY A 300 -20.75 -24.42 21.89
CA GLY A 300 -19.50 -24.27 21.14
C GLY A 300 -18.28 -24.77 21.90
N ALA A 301 -18.19 -24.53 23.22
CA ALA A 301 -17.11 -25.01 24.06
C ALA A 301 -17.09 -26.55 24.17
N ALA A 302 -18.27 -27.19 24.14
CA ALA A 302 -18.41 -28.63 24.05
C ALA A 302 -18.08 -29.19 22.65
N GLY A 303 -17.89 -28.32 21.66
CA GLY A 303 -17.64 -28.71 20.27
C GLY A 303 -18.90 -28.95 19.46
N VAL A 304 -20.04 -28.43 19.89
CA VAL A 304 -21.36 -28.77 19.35
C VAL A 304 -22.00 -27.53 18.72
N GLY A 305 -22.35 -27.65 17.44
CA GLY A 305 -23.14 -26.64 16.74
C GLY A 305 -24.57 -26.54 17.29
N VAL A 306 -25.21 -25.39 17.11
CA VAL A 306 -26.59 -25.15 17.55
C VAL A 306 -27.55 -25.50 16.43
N LEU A 307 -28.55 -26.33 16.74
CA LEU A 307 -29.64 -26.68 15.82
C LEU A 307 -30.72 -25.59 15.82
N HIS A 308 -31.20 -25.22 17.01
CA HIS A 308 -32.21 -24.17 17.17
C HIS A 308 -32.13 -23.52 18.56
N LEU A 309 -32.75 -22.35 18.69
CA LEU A 309 -32.92 -21.67 19.97
C LEU A 309 -33.94 -22.38 20.86
N GLY A 310 -33.70 -22.33 22.18
CA GLY A 310 -34.51 -23.03 23.18
C GLY A 310 -33.98 -24.43 23.48
N ALA A 311 -34.45 -25.01 24.58
CA ALA A 311 -34.11 -26.38 24.95
C ALA A 311 -34.62 -27.40 23.92
N CYS A 312 -33.92 -28.53 23.81
CA CYS A 312 -34.40 -29.64 22.99
C CYS A 312 -35.75 -30.14 23.51
N VAL A 313 -36.66 -30.39 22.59
CA VAL A 313 -37.95 -31.03 22.88
C VAL A 313 -37.79 -32.52 22.60
N PRO A 314 -38.13 -33.42 23.54
CA PRO A 314 -38.16 -34.85 23.22
C PRO A 314 -39.17 -35.09 22.10
N GLU A 315 -38.78 -35.85 21.08
CA GLU A 315 -39.72 -36.22 20.02
C GLU A 315 -40.90 -36.99 20.63
N PRO A 316 -42.14 -36.70 20.20
CA PRO A 316 -43.29 -37.47 20.66
C PRO A 316 -43.17 -38.92 20.17
N GLU A 317 -43.19 -39.85 21.12
CA GLU A 317 -43.27 -41.31 20.88
C GLU A 317 -44.53 -41.72 20.08
#